data_AF-A0A8T4SBA5-F1
#
_entry.id   AF-A0A8T4SBA5-F1
#
_cell.length_a   1.000
_cell.length_b   1.000
_cell.length_c   1.000
_cell.angle_alpha   90.00
_cell.angle_beta   90.00
_cell.angle_gamma   90.00
#
_symmetry.space_group_name_H-M   'P 1'
#
loop_
_entity.id
_entity.type
_entity.pdbx_description
1 polymer ?
#
loop_
_entity_poly.entity_id
_entity_poly.type
_entity_poly.pdbx_seq_one_letter_code
_entity_poly.pdbx_strand_id
1 'polypeptide(L)'
;MNKTKKILLIAPATEFGAYPPLGLISIASFIKEKGHDVKVIDYSGEDIEELKVKKDIENFNPDIVALGVLTGPGIKRAVMVSKIAKSLGKYVIWGGPSYNTA
;
A
#
# COMPACT_ATOMS: atom_id res chain seq x y z
N MET A 1 14.81 -4.04 22.21
CA MET A 1 14.01 -2.96 21.58
C MET A 1 13.79 -3.32 20.12
N ASN A 2 12.54 -3.46 19.67
CA ASN A 2 12.27 -3.69 18.25
C ASN A 2 12.63 -2.43 17.46
N LYS A 3 13.35 -2.59 16.34
CA LYS A 3 13.73 -1.49 15.46
C LYS A 3 12.46 -0.84 14.87
N THR A 4 12.32 0.48 15.00
CA THR A 4 11.23 1.23 14.35
C THR A 4 11.34 1.08 12.84
N LYS A 5 10.22 0.73 12.20
CA LYS A 5 10.08 0.59 10.76
C LYS A 5 9.11 1.64 10.22
N LYS A 6 9.33 2.06 8.98
CA LYS A 6 8.39 2.88 8.21
C LYS A 6 7.62 2.00 7.23
N ILE A 7 6.30 1.95 7.38
CA ILE A 7 5.42 1.11 6.56
C ILE A 7 4.46 2.01 5.78
N LEU A 8 4.45 1.87 4.46
CA LEU A 8 3.47 2.52 3.60
C LEU A 8 2.40 1.51 3.20
N LEU A 9 1.17 1.72 3.65
CA LEU A 9 0.02 0.94 3.24
C LEU A 9 -0.65 1.63 2.05
N ILE A 10 -0.86 0.92 0.95
CA ILE A 10 -1.46 1.47 -0.26
C ILE A 10 -2.71 0.64 -0.61
N ALA A 11 -3.84 1.31 -0.80
CA ALA A 11 -4.99 0.77 -1.51
C ALA A 11 -4.87 1.20 -2.99
N PRO A 12 -4.50 0.29 -3.91
CA PRO A 12 -4.32 0.64 -5.33
C PRO A 12 -5.65 0.74 -6.09
N ALA A 13 -6.78 0.83 -5.39
CA ALA A 13 -8.12 0.50 -5.86
C ALA A 13 -8.54 1.16 -7.19
N THR A 14 -9.67 0.70 -7.72
CA THR A 14 -10.14 1.07 -9.05
C THR A 14 -10.66 2.51 -9.15
N GLU A 15 -10.79 3.00 -10.38
CA GLU A 15 -11.42 4.30 -10.72
C GLU A 15 -12.89 4.40 -10.27
N PHE A 16 -13.57 3.28 -10.04
CA PHE A 16 -14.99 3.25 -9.70
C PHE A 16 -15.21 2.73 -8.28
N GLY A 17 -16.00 3.49 -7.50
CA GLY A 17 -16.38 3.14 -6.13
C GLY A 17 -15.28 3.40 -5.11
N ALA A 18 -15.36 4.52 -4.40
CA ALA A 18 -14.46 4.82 -3.28
C ALA A 18 -15.12 4.37 -1.98
N TYR A 19 -14.66 3.23 -1.46
CA TYR A 19 -14.95 2.82 -0.09
C TYR A 19 -13.67 2.95 0.72
N PRO A 20 -13.71 3.55 1.93
CA PRO A 20 -12.54 3.61 2.79
C PRO A 20 -11.94 2.21 2.99
N PRO A 21 -10.61 2.03 2.87
CA PRO A 21 -9.98 0.72 3.02
C PRO A 21 -9.87 0.36 4.50
N LEU A 22 -11.00 0.01 5.12
CA LEU A 22 -11.12 -0.23 6.57
C LEU A 22 -10.13 -1.27 7.08
N GLY A 23 -9.87 -2.32 6.28
CA GLY A 23 -8.84 -3.32 6.61
C GLY A 23 -7.43 -2.72 6.73
N LEU A 24 -7.04 -1.84 5.81
CA LEU A 24 -5.73 -1.17 5.89
C LEU A 24 -5.67 -0.18 7.06
N ILE A 25 -6.75 0.54 7.34
CA ILE A 25 -6.82 1.48 8.47
C ILE A 25 -6.68 0.73 9.80
N SER A 26 -7.34 -0.42 9.94
CA SER A 26 -7.21 -1.29 11.11
C SER A 26 -5.76 -1.77 11.30
N ILE A 27 -5.12 -2.23 10.23
CA ILE A 27 -3.70 -2.63 10.24
C ILE A 27 -2.80 -1.44 10.61
N ALA A 28 -3.06 -0.25 10.07
CA ALA A 28 -2.29 0.95 10.41
C ALA A 28 -2.38 1.29 11.90
N SER A 29 -3.58 1.19 12.49
CA SER A 29 -3.76 1.42 13.93
C SER A 29 -2.92 0.45 14.76
N PHE A 30 -2.93 -0.83 14.41
CA PHE A 30 -2.12 -1.84 15.10
C PHE A 30 -0.61 -1.61 14.93
N ILE A 31 -0.15 -1.32 13.72
CA ILE A 31 1.27 -1.01 13.45
C ILE A 31 1.73 0.19 14.28
N LYS A 32 0.90 1.23 14.36
CA LYS A 32 1.16 2.43 15.16
C LYS A 32 1.23 2.10 16.65
N GLU A 33 0.32 1.27 17.17
CA GLU A 33 0.33 0.80 18.56
C GLU A 33 1.62 0.05 18.91
N LYS A 34 2.21 -0.69 17.94
CA LYS A 34 3.50 -1.38 18.12
C LYS A 34 4.73 -0.46 17.99
N GLY A 35 4.55 0.86 17.89
CA GLY A 35 5.64 1.83 17.87
C GLY A 35 6.36 1.94 16.53
N HIS A 36 5.66 1.62 15.43
CA HIS A 36 6.15 1.81 14.07
C HIS A 36 5.49 3.01 13.40
N ASP A 37 6.20 3.60 12.44
CA ASP A 37 5.68 4.72 11.65
C ASP A 37 4.92 4.17 10.44
N VAL A 38 3.70 4.64 10.23
CA VAL A 38 2.80 4.10 9.22
C VAL A 38 1.97 5.19 8.56
N LYS A 39 1.87 5.11 7.23
CA LYS A 39 1.03 5.98 6.41
C LYS A 39 0.12 5.13 5.54
N VAL A 40 -1.13 5.56 5.37
CA VAL A 40 -2.08 4.98 4.42
C VAL A 40 -2.23 5.93 3.24
N ILE A 41 -2.14 5.39 2.02
CA ILE A 41 -2.52 6.09 0.79
C ILE A 41 -3.64 5.29 0.13
N ASP A 42 -4.72 5.98 -0.19
CA ASP A 42 -5.84 5.42 -0.92
C ASP A 42 -5.93 6.08 -2.29
N TYR A 43 -5.79 5.29 -3.35
CA TYR A 43 -5.92 5.75 -4.73
C TYR A 43 -7.29 5.42 -5.35
N SER A 44 -8.27 5.00 -4.53
CA SER A 44 -9.64 4.77 -4.98
C SER A 44 -10.20 6.01 -5.68
N GLY A 45 -10.79 5.83 -6.87
CA GLY A 45 -11.39 6.94 -7.62
C GLY A 45 -10.38 7.89 -8.30
N GLU A 46 -9.08 7.58 -8.25
CA GLU A 46 -8.04 8.36 -8.90
C GLU A 46 -7.44 7.60 -10.09
N ASP A 47 -7.07 8.34 -11.14
CA ASP A 47 -6.08 7.87 -12.11
C ASP A 47 -4.69 8.01 -11.50
N ILE A 48 -3.94 6.91 -11.47
CA ILE A 48 -2.60 6.88 -10.88
C ILE A 48 -1.51 6.77 -11.95
N GLU A 49 -0.60 7.74 -11.93
CA GLU A 49 0.60 7.75 -12.74
C GLU A 49 1.80 7.20 -11.97
N GLU A 50 2.71 6.53 -12.65
CA GLU A 50 3.93 5.96 -12.05
C GLU A 50 4.76 7.02 -11.32
N LEU A 51 4.84 8.24 -11.86
CA LEU A 51 5.59 9.34 -11.26
C LEU A 51 4.99 9.78 -9.91
N LYS A 52 3.66 9.78 -9.78
CA LYS A 52 2.98 10.11 -8.52
C LYS A 52 3.29 9.06 -7.46
N VAL A 53 3.12 7.78 -7.81
CA VAL A 53 3.43 6.65 -6.93
C VAL A 53 4.89 6.68 -6.48
N LYS A 54 5.82 6.93 -7.41
CA LYS A 54 7.25 7.05 -7.11
C LYS A 54 7.51 8.16 -6.10
N LYS A 55 6.97 9.37 -6.33
CA LYS A 55 7.12 10.51 -5.42
C LYS A 55 6.53 10.20 -4.04
N ASP A 56 5.37 9.56 -3.97
CA ASP A 56 4.75 9.20 -2.69
C ASP A 56 5.61 8.22 -1.88
N ILE A 57 6.21 7.23 -2.54
CA ILE A 57 7.14 6.28 -1.91
C ILE A 57 8.43 6.99 -1.48
N GLU A 58 9.01 7.83 -2.32
CA GLU A 58 10.25 8.57 -2.01
C GLU A 58 10.05 9.57 -0.86
N ASN A 59 8.94 10.31 -0.85
CA ASN A 59 8.63 11.32 0.17
C ASN A 59 8.46 10.70 1.56
N PHE A 60 7.79 9.54 1.65
CA PHE A 60 7.65 8.84 2.92
C PHE A 60 8.89 8.01 3.29
N ASN A 61 9.62 7.55 2.26
CA ASN A 61 10.81 6.69 2.35
C ASN A 61 10.60 5.45 3.26
N PRO A 62 9.63 4.57 2.94
CA PRO A 62 9.34 3.40 3.77
C PRO A 62 10.46 2.34 3.69
N ASP A 63 10.49 1.44 4.68
CA ASP A 63 11.15 0.15 4.58
C ASP A 63 10.31 -0.86 3.79
N ILE A 64 8.98 -0.80 3.99
CA ILE A 64 7.99 -1.76 3.47
C ILE A 64 6.84 -1.00 2.80
N VAL A 65 6.47 -1.45 1.60
CA VAL A 65 5.23 -1.05 0.92
C VAL A 65 4.28 -2.25 0.94
N ALA A 66 3.17 -2.13 1.68
CA ALA A 66 2.16 -3.18 1.75
C ALA A 66 0.88 -2.76 1.00
N LEU A 67 0.38 -3.65 0.16
CA LEU A 67 -0.70 -3.38 -0.77
C LEU A 67 -1.96 -4.13 -0.33
N GLY A 68 -3.05 -3.40 -0.12
CA GLY A 68 -4.39 -3.96 0.06
C GLY A 68 -5.05 -4.15 -1.30
N VAL A 69 -4.88 -5.33 -1.90
CA VAL A 69 -5.26 -5.60 -3.28
C VAL A 69 -6.64 -6.23 -3.34
N LEU A 70 -7.55 -5.58 -4.07
CA LEU A 70 -8.83 -6.15 -4.49
C LEU A 70 -8.67 -6.79 -5.88
N THR A 71 -9.57 -7.73 -6.22
CA THR A 71 -9.61 -8.37 -7.53
C THR A 71 -9.83 -7.40 -8.69
N GLY A 72 -9.57 -7.86 -9.91
CA GLY A 72 -9.84 -7.10 -11.12
C GLY A 72 -8.78 -6.04 -11.43
N PRO A 73 -9.17 -4.79 -11.81
CA PRO A 73 -8.20 -3.78 -12.23
C PRO A 73 -7.21 -3.37 -11.13
N GLY A 74 -7.55 -3.57 -9.85
CA GLY A 74 -6.65 -3.37 -8.71
C GLY A 74 -5.36 -4.19 -8.79
N ILE A 75 -5.37 -5.35 -9.44
CA ILE A 75 -4.19 -6.21 -9.63
C ILE A 75 -3.15 -5.53 -10.51
N LYS A 76 -3.56 -4.92 -11.64
CA LYS A 76 -2.65 -4.24 -12.56
C LYS A 76 -1.96 -3.06 -11.88
N ARG A 77 -2.73 -2.27 -11.13
CA ARG A 77 -2.23 -1.16 -10.31
C ARG A 77 -1.26 -1.66 -9.23
N ALA A 78 -1.59 -2.74 -8.53
CA ALA A 78 -0.70 -3.36 -7.54
C ALA A 78 0.62 -3.86 -8.16
N VAL A 79 0.61 -4.46 -9.35
CA VAL A 79 1.83 -4.85 -10.09
C VAL A 79 2.69 -3.63 -10.40
N MET A 80 2.09 -2.55 -10.91
CA MET A 80 2.80 -1.31 -11.24
C MET A 80 3.46 -0.72 -9.98
N VAL A 81 2.70 -0.52 -8.90
CA VAL A 81 3.21 -0.03 -7.61
C VAL A 81 4.34 -0.92 -7.08
N SER A 82 4.20 -2.24 -7.21
CA SER A 82 5.22 -3.20 -6.76
C SER A 82 6.53 -3.08 -7.53
N LYS A 83 6.47 -2.87 -8.85
CA LYS A 83 7.67 -2.68 -9.68
C LYS A 83 8.41 -1.42 -9.29
N ILE A 84 7.68 -0.31 -9.10
CA ILE A 84 8.25 0.97 -8.65
C ILE A 84 8.90 0.80 -7.27
N ALA A 85 8.18 0.27 -6.28
CA ALA A 85 8.69 0.05 -4.93
C ALA A 85 9.95 -0.83 -4.92
N LYS A 86 9.96 -1.93 -5.68
CA LYS A 86 11.14 -2.80 -5.82
C LYS A 86 12.33 -2.08 -6.47
N SER A 87 12.10 -1.26 -7.50
CA SER A 87 13.15 -0.46 -8.15
C SER A 87 13.80 0.55 -7.19
N LEU A 88 13.07 0.97 -6.15
CA LEU A 88 13.54 1.84 -5.07
C LEU A 88 14.13 1.06 -3.88
N GLY A 89 14.32 -0.26 -4.01
CA GLY A 89 14.89 -1.13 -2.98
C GLY A 89 13.95 -1.40 -1.79
N LYS A 90 12.64 -1.28 -1.96
CA LYS A 90 11.64 -1.47 -0.89
C LYS A 90 11.13 -2.91 -0.86
N TYR A 91 10.85 -3.42 0.35
CA TYR A 91 10.13 -4.68 0.49
C TYR A 91 8.66 -4.49 0.12
N VAL A 92 8.08 -5.44 -0.61
CA VAL A 92 6.69 -5.36 -1.08
C VAL A 92 5.90 -6.54 -0.53
N ILE A 93 4.75 -6.26 0.09
CA ILE A 93 3.82 -7.26 0.62
C ILE A 93 2.44 -7.03 -0.01
N TRP A 94 1.74 -8.10 -0.37
CA TRP A 94 0.36 -8.04 -0.86
C TRP A 94 -0.55 -8.73 0.16
N GLY A 95 -1.74 -8.19 0.36
CA GLY A 95 -2.81 -8.81 1.12
C GLY A 95 -4.17 -8.35 0.60
N GLY A 96 -5.26 -8.88 1.16
CA GLY A 96 -6.62 -8.54 0.75
C GLY A 96 -7.51 -9.77 0.65
N PRO A 97 -8.84 -9.61 0.60
CA PRO A 97 -9.80 -10.71 0.72
C PRO A 97 -9.61 -11.81 -0.33
N SER A 98 -9.15 -11.46 -1.54
CA SER A 98 -8.96 -12.41 -2.64
C SER A 98 -7.61 -13.13 -2.64
N TYR A 99 -6.65 -12.69 -1.83
CA TYR A 99 -5.31 -13.28 -1.70
C TYR A 99 -5.15 -14.11 -0.42
N ASN A 100 -6.22 -14.20 0.37
CA ASN A 100 -6.30 -15.05 1.56
C ASN A 100 -6.88 -16.44 1.25
N THR A 101 -7.43 -16.64 0.05
CA THR A 101 -7.87 -17.94 -0.46
C THR A 101 -6.81 -18.46 -1.42
N ALA A 102 -5.77 -19.08 -0.85
CA ALA A 102 -4.87 -19.97 -1.59
C ALA A 102 -5.52 -21.35 -1.74
#